data_AF-A0A445LR95-F1
#
_entry.id   AF-A0A445LR95-F1
#
_cell.length_a   1.000
_cell.length_b   1.000
_cell.length_c   1.000
_cell.angle_alpha   90.00
_cell.angle_beta   90.00
_cell.angle_gamma   90.00
#
_symmetry.space_group_name_H-M   'P 1'
#
loop_
_entity.id
_entity.type
_entity.pdbx_description
1 polymer ?
#
loop_
_entity_poly.entity_id
_entity_poly.type
_entity_poly.pdbx_seq_one_letter_code
_entity_poly.pdbx_strand_id
1 'polypeptide(L)' 'MIGRCLTGKRKLKDLLLQKDNRFCADCNAPDPKWVSTNIGVFVCLKCCGVHRSIGFQISK' A
#
# COMPACT_ATOMS: atom_id res chain seq x y z
N MET A 1 20.70 -23.65 5.75
CA MET A 1 19.32 -23.41 6.21
C MET A 1 18.97 -21.96 5.90
N ILE A 2 18.01 -21.73 5.00
CA ILE A 2 17.72 -20.41 4.41
C ILE A 2 17.01 -19.53 5.43
N GLY A 3 17.74 -18.58 6.02
CA GLY A 3 17.16 -17.47 6.76
C GLY A 3 16.64 -16.42 5.78
N ARG A 4 15.31 -16.31 5.63
CA ARG A 4 14.67 -15.10 5.07
C ARG A 4 13.60 -14.58 6.04
N CYS A 5 14.04 -13.62 6.85
CA CYS A 5 13.35 -12.42 7.35
C CYS A 5 11.80 -12.41 7.39
N LEU A 6 11.22 -12.62 8.57
CA LEU A 6 9.79 -12.41 8.91
C LEU A 6 9.46 -10.95 9.34
N THR A 7 10.31 -9.97 9.03
CA THR A 7 10.19 -8.59 9.54
C THR A 7 9.23 -7.70 8.74
N GLY A 8 9.15 -7.87 7.41
CA GLY A 8 8.35 -6.98 6.55
C GLY A 8 6.83 -7.06 6.78
N LYS A 9 6.30 -8.25 7.04
CA LYS A 9 4.84 -8.46 7.23
C LYS A 9 4.30 -7.84 8.52
N ARG A 10 5.12 -7.73 9.58
CA ARG A 10 4.72 -7.11 10.84
C ARG A 10 4.60 -5.59 10.68
N LYS A 11 5.65 -4.98 10.13
CA LYS A 11 5.71 -3.53 9.92
C LYS A 11 4.57 -2.99 9.05
N LEU A 12 4.17 -3.71 8.01
CA LEU A 12 3.04 -3.28 7.16
C LEU A 12 1.70 -3.27 7.91
N LYS A 13 1.48 -4.24 8.81
CA LYS A 13 0.28 -4.27 9.66
C LYS A 13 0.26 -3.09 10.63
N ASP A 14 1.41 -2.76 11.20
CA ASP A 14 1.54 -1.63 12.12
C ASP A 14 1.25 -0.30 11.39
N LEU A 15 1.71 -0.16 10.13
CA LEU A 15 1.40 1.01 9.31
C LEU A 15 -0.11 1.12 9.00
N LEU A 16 -0.79 0.01 8.72
CA LEU A 16 -2.25 0.01 8.50
C LEU A 16 -3.06 0.42 9.74
N LEU A 17 -2.48 0.34 10.94
CA LEU A 17 -3.13 0.80 12.16
C LEU A 17 -3.05 2.32 12.34
N GLN A 18 -2.16 3.01 11.61
CA GLN A 18 -2.08 4.47 11.66
C GLN A 18 -3.34 5.08 11.06
N LYS A 19 -3.89 6.10 11.73
CA LYS A 19 -5.18 6.72 11.41
C LYS A 19 -5.26 7.17 9.95
N ASP A 20 -4.19 7.76 9.43
CA ASP A 20 -4.14 8.30 8.07
C ASP A 20 -4.12 7.21 7.00
N ASN A 21 -3.63 6.02 7.34
CA ASN A 21 -3.57 4.86 6.44
C ASN A 21 -4.89 4.05 6.42
N ARG A 22 -5.91 4.49 7.17
CA ARG A 22 -7.25 3.87 7.16
C ARG A 22 -8.11 4.28 5.97
N PHE A 23 -7.62 5.23 5.17
CA PHE A 23 -8.32 5.74 3.99
C PHE A 23 -7.40 5.71 2.78
N CYS A 24 -8.01 5.51 1.60
CA CYS A 24 -7.34 5.63 0.32
C CYS A 24 -6.78 7.04 0.15
N ALA A 25 -5.50 7.14 -0.20
CA ALA A 25 -4.83 8.42 -0.42
C ALA A 25 -5.46 9.26 -1.55
N ASP A 26 -6.10 8.62 -2.54
CA ASP A 26 -6.59 9.32 -3.74
C ASP A 26 -8.08 9.68 -3.68
N CYS A 27 -8.90 8.89 -2.96
CA CYS A 27 -10.36 9.02 -3.02
C CYS A 27 -11.04 8.89 -1.65
N ASN A 28 -10.26 8.78 -0.58
CA ASN A 28 -10.73 8.67 0.80
C ASN A 28 -11.65 7.46 1.07
N ALA A 29 -11.72 6.47 0.18
CA ALA A 29 -12.42 5.23 0.44
C ALA A 29 -11.79 4.52 1.67
N PRO A 30 -12.60 4.00 2.61
CA PRO A 30 -12.08 3.38 3.83
C PRO A 30 -11.39 2.03 3.56
N ASP A 31 -10.58 1.59 4.52
CA ASP A 31 -9.90 0.29 4.55
C ASP A 31 -9.15 -0.05 3.23
N PRO A 32 -8.18 0.79 2.82
CA PRO A 32 -7.35 0.48 1.65
C PRO A 32 -6.60 -0.85 1.87
N LYS A 33 -6.55 -1.67 0.83
CA LYS A 33 -5.93 -3.01 0.87
C LYS A 33 -4.63 -3.10 0.09
N TRP A 34 -4.33 -2.08 -0.70
CA TRP A 34 -3.17 -2.03 -1.57
C TRP A 34 -2.27 -0.89 -1.14
N VAL A 35 -0.98 -0.99 -1.46
CA VAL A 35 0.01 0.02 -1.17
C VAL A 35 0.85 0.23 -2.41
N SER A 36 1.11 1.49 -2.76
CA SER A 36 2.20 1.81 -3.67
C SER A 36 3.48 1.89 -2.84
N THR A 37 4.38 0.95 -3.05
CA THR A 37 5.58 0.72 -2.23
C THR A 37 6.67 1.77 -2.46
N ASN A 38 6.77 2.31 -3.67
CA ASN A 38 7.73 3.37 -4.00
C ASN A 38 7.22 4.76 -3.62
N ILE A 39 5.91 5.00 -3.70
CA ILE A 39 5.28 6.27 -3.32
C ILE A 39 5.01 6.32 -1.80
N GLY A 40 4.76 5.16 -1.18
CA GLY A 40 4.50 5.05 0.25
C GLY A 40 3.06 5.35 0.66
N VAL A 41 2.08 5.12 -0.23
CA VAL A 41 0.66 5.44 0.00
C VAL A 41 -0.22 4.20 -0.04
N PHE A 42 -1.26 4.18 0.80
CA PHE A 42 -2.29 3.13 0.79
C PHE A 42 -3.46 3.54 -0.12
N VAL A 43 -3.89 2.62 -0.98
CA VAL A 43 -4.93 2.87 -1.99
C VAL A 43 -5.99 1.77 -2.02
N CYS A 44 -7.20 2.13 -2.43
CA CYS A 44 -8.29 1.19 -2.65
C CYS A 44 -8.10 0.40 -3.96
N LEU A 45 -8.90 -0.66 -4.17
CA LEU A 45 -8.81 -1.50 -5.36
C LEU A 45 -8.97 -0.71 -6.67
N LYS A 46 -9.90 0.26 -6.69
CA LYS A 46 -10.17 1.11 -7.86
C LYS A 46 -8.96 1.97 -8.23
N CYS A 47 -8.41 2.68 -7.24
CA CYS A 47 -7.24 3.54 -7.43
C CYS A 47 -5.97 2.73 -7.74
N CYS A 48 -5.82 1.55 -7.16
CA CYS A 48 -4.76 0.62 -7.55
C CYS A 48 -4.79 0.29 -9.06
N GLY A 49 -5.97 0.17 -9.66
CA GLY A 49 -6.12 0.04 -11.11
C GLY A 49 -5.55 1.23 -11.88
N VAL A 50 -5.83 2.45 -11.42
CA VAL A 50 -5.29 3.69 -12.02
C VAL A 50 -3.77 3.71 -11.90
N HIS A 51 -3.24 3.42 -10.71
CA HIS A 51 -1.79 3.33 -10.47
C HIS A 51 -1.09 2.34 -11.42
N ARG A 52 -1.73 1.19 -11.73
CA ARG A 52 -1.19 0.24 -12.72
C ARG A 52 -1.16 0.80 -14.15
N SER A 53 -2.16 1.61 -14.52
CA SER A 53 -2.24 2.22 -15.85
C SER A 53 -1.24 3.36 -16.06
N ILE A 54 -0.81 4.04 -14.98
CA ILE A 54 0.22 5.11 -15.05
C ILE A 54 1.60 4.51 -15.41
N GLY A 55 1.85 3.26 -15.03
CA GLY A 55 3.05 2.51 -15.40
C GLY A 55 4.00 2.26 -14.23
N PHE A 56 4.69 1.12 -14.30
CA PHE A 56 5.51 0.58 -13.21
C PHE A 56 6.69 1.47 -12.79
N GLN A 57 7.22 2.31 -13.68
CA GLN A 57 8.31 3.23 -13.33
C GLN A 57 7.83 4.34 -12.38
N ILE A 58 6.53 4.67 -12.42
CA ILE A 58 5.94 5.75 -11.64
C ILE A 58 5.29 5.20 -10.37
N SER A 59 4.53 4.12 -10.45
CA SER A 59 3.86 3.50 -9.30
C SER A 59 4.07 1.98 -9.26
N LYS A 60 4.56 1.48 -8.12
CA LYS A 60 4.85 0.07 -7.83
C LYS A 60 4.04 -0.46 -6.68
#